data_AF-A0A3C1GVR3-F1
#
_entry.id   AF-A0A3C1GVR3-F1
#
_cell.length_a   1.000
_cell.length_b   1.000
_cell.length_c   1.000
_cell.angle_alpha   90.00
_cell.angle_beta   90.00
_cell.angle_gamma   90.00
#
_symmetry.space_group_name_H-M   'P 1'
#
loop_
_entity.id
_entity.type
_entity.pdbx_description
1 polymer ?
#
loop_
_entity_poly.entity_id
_entity_poly.type
_entity_poly.pdbx_seq_one_letter_code
_entity_poly.pdbx_strand_id
1 'polypeptide(L)'
;MDLKTRLIEKLEENGQRYYPLTQWAELLGLTKQDELERFFQTVRELEEDGVLTMTRNDKVILTKDAGWKTGVLSINAKGFGFVDLEEGSIYIHSSGLKDAMHQDTVLVKPKTYNDGSSEGIVVKVLERAVTQVVVETIRVDGKLDYVVNDPRIRQKVVFTQSDLSRVTEGVILVAKIVGYGDPLTIKLDKILGYKNEPGMDVLTVLAEYGIEPKFPQEVMDQVEKIPMEVREEDKKGRRDYTDRVVVTIDGEDAKDLDDAISLKKVDGKYHLQVHIADVSHYVRAYTPIDKEAEHRTTSVYVVDRVVPMLPQALSNGVCSLHPNVLRLTLTCDMVVNPNGSVDTYEIVPSFIKSNYRMTYSNVNKILDHDPQVTKQYEEVKDLFFLMKEAADAIRTRREGMGSINFETVESKFKVDENGKVLSISARTQDDAELIIEDFMVLANETVARHMKWLEIPSLYRVHEIPDKVKLQEFSKIL
;
A
#
# COMPACT_ATOMS: atom_id res chain seq x y z
N MET A 1 37.40 -5.69 -6.97
CA MET A 1 36.66 -5.23 -5.78
C MET A 1 36.59 -3.72 -5.85
N ASP A 2 35.42 -3.13 -5.71
CA ASP A 2 35.28 -1.68 -5.77
C ASP A 2 35.94 -1.01 -4.55
N LEU A 3 36.17 0.31 -4.64
CA LEU A 3 36.86 1.08 -3.60
C LEU A 3 36.03 1.17 -2.30
N LYS A 4 34.70 1.10 -2.41
CA LYS A 4 33.74 1.19 -1.30
C LYS A 4 33.85 -0.06 -0.42
N THR A 5 33.76 -1.26 -1.01
CA THR A 5 33.94 -2.53 -0.31
C THR A 5 35.31 -2.61 0.34
N ARG A 6 36.38 -2.25 -0.37
CA ARG A 6 37.75 -2.27 0.17
C ARG A 6 37.92 -1.39 1.40
N LEU A 7 37.33 -0.19 1.41
CA LEU A 7 37.41 0.72 2.56
C LEU A 7 36.62 0.17 3.76
N ILE A 8 35.40 -0.32 3.53
CA ILE A 8 34.56 -0.89 4.60
C ILE A 8 35.23 -2.11 5.23
N GLU A 9 35.69 -3.07 4.41
CA GLU A 9 36.41 -4.25 4.91
C GLU A 9 37.65 -3.84 5.71
N LYS A 10 38.41 -2.85 5.24
CA LYS A 10 39.59 -2.37 5.96
C LYS A 10 39.25 -1.72 7.29
N LEU A 11 38.14 -0.99 7.38
CA LEU A 11 37.64 -0.40 8.61
C LEU A 11 37.19 -1.49 9.60
N GLU A 12 36.52 -2.54 9.11
CA GLU A 12 36.10 -3.68 9.92
C GLU A 12 37.30 -4.51 10.43
N GLU A 13 38.31 -4.73 9.59
CA GLU A 13 39.54 -5.45 9.92
C GLU A 13 40.42 -4.72 10.95
N ASN A 14 40.45 -3.38 10.94
CA ASN A 14 41.34 -2.59 11.80
C ASN A 14 40.87 -2.46 13.25
N GLY A 15 39.66 -2.95 13.57
CA GLY A 15 39.02 -2.79 14.88
C GLY A 15 38.78 -1.31 15.24
N GLN A 16 38.65 -0.98 16.53
CA GLN A 16 38.41 0.40 17.02
C GLN A 16 39.59 1.38 16.80
N ARG A 17 40.53 1.08 15.89
CA ARG A 17 41.64 1.97 15.52
C ARG A 17 41.23 2.88 14.36
N TYR A 18 40.95 4.12 14.71
CA TYR A 18 40.48 5.13 13.77
C TYR A 18 41.60 6.08 13.34
N TYR A 19 41.72 6.29 12.03
CA TYR A 19 42.75 7.10 11.39
C TYR A 19 42.14 8.27 10.60
N PRO A 20 42.89 9.38 10.40
CA PRO A 20 42.49 10.44 9.46
C PRO A 20 42.39 9.91 8.02
N LEU A 21 41.64 10.62 7.17
CA LEU A 21 41.44 10.23 5.76
C LEU A 21 42.74 10.04 4.97
N THR A 22 43.72 10.93 5.20
CA THR A 22 45.03 10.87 4.53
C THR A 22 45.75 9.56 4.83
N GLN A 23 45.69 9.10 6.07
CA GLN A 23 46.31 7.84 6.50
C GLN A 23 45.55 6.62 5.97
N TRP A 24 44.22 6.70 5.83
CA TRP A 24 43.45 5.65 5.16
C TRP A 24 43.80 5.51 3.68
N ALA A 25 44.00 6.63 2.98
CA ALA A 25 44.46 6.60 1.60
C ALA A 25 45.82 5.90 1.46
N GLU A 26 46.76 6.19 2.37
CA GLU A 26 48.07 5.52 2.44
C GLU A 26 47.94 4.01 2.73
N LEU A 27 47.12 3.62 3.71
CA LEU A 27 46.88 2.21 4.07
C LEU A 27 46.23 1.41 2.94
N LEU A 28 45.44 2.08 2.09
CA LEU A 28 44.83 1.50 0.89
C LEU A 28 45.77 1.50 -0.33
N GLY A 29 46.98 2.05 -0.19
CA GLY A 29 47.99 2.13 -1.24
C GLY A 29 47.66 3.13 -2.34
N LEU A 30 46.79 4.10 -2.07
CA LEU A 30 46.34 5.10 -3.05
C LEU A 30 47.37 6.21 -3.13
N THR A 31 48.03 6.34 -4.27
CA THR A 31 49.16 7.27 -4.44
C THR A 31 49.01 8.20 -5.63
N LYS A 32 48.15 7.84 -6.60
CA LYS A 32 47.87 8.67 -7.76
C LYS A 32 46.75 9.68 -7.48
N GLN A 33 46.80 10.82 -8.14
CA GLN A 33 45.86 11.92 -7.92
C GLN A 33 44.41 11.54 -8.23
N ASP A 34 44.18 10.81 -9.33
CA ASP A 34 42.88 10.29 -9.74
C ASP A 34 42.31 9.27 -8.74
N GLU A 35 43.15 8.40 -8.19
CA GLU A 35 42.79 7.45 -7.13
C GLU A 35 42.39 8.16 -5.83
N LEU A 36 43.10 9.22 -5.45
CA LEU A 36 42.80 10.03 -4.27
C LEU A 36 41.50 10.82 -4.44
N GLU A 37 41.28 11.45 -5.59
CA GLU A 37 40.03 12.16 -5.90
C GLU A 37 38.82 11.21 -5.80
N ARG A 38 38.94 10.02 -6.40
CA ARG A 38 37.90 8.99 -6.32
C ARG A 38 37.69 8.50 -4.88
N PHE A 39 38.75 8.35 -4.09
CA PHE A 39 38.65 7.98 -2.68
C PHE A 39 37.88 9.01 -1.86
N PHE A 40 38.23 10.30 -1.98
CA PHE A 40 37.51 11.35 -1.26
C PHE A 40 36.05 11.47 -1.72
N GLN A 41 35.75 11.19 -2.99
CA GLN A 41 34.38 11.08 -3.46
C GLN A 41 33.66 9.89 -2.81
N THR A 42 34.23 8.69 -2.84
CA THR A 42 33.63 7.49 -2.22
C THR A 42 33.41 7.66 -0.72
N VAL A 43 34.33 8.32 0.00
CA VAL A 43 34.14 8.64 1.42
C VAL A 43 32.96 9.58 1.62
N ARG A 44 32.82 10.62 0.78
CA ARG A 44 31.69 11.55 0.84
C ARG A 44 30.37 10.82 0.57
N GLU A 45 30.32 9.98 -0.45
CA GLU A 45 29.15 9.14 -0.76
C GLU A 45 28.79 8.23 0.43
N LEU A 46 29.78 7.59 1.07
CA LEU A 46 29.57 6.75 2.24
C LEU A 46 29.12 7.52 3.50
N GLU A 47 29.59 8.76 3.66
CA GLU A 47 29.12 9.66 4.71
C GLU A 47 27.70 10.17 4.41
N GLU A 48 27.38 10.45 3.15
CA GLU A 48 26.04 10.75 2.63
C GLU A 48 25.05 9.62 2.93
N ASP A 49 25.43 8.39 2.60
CA ASP A 49 24.69 7.16 2.90
C ASP A 49 24.59 6.85 4.42
N GLY A 50 25.32 7.58 5.27
CA GLY A 50 25.35 7.37 6.73
C GLY A 50 26.13 6.14 7.18
N VAL A 51 26.90 5.50 6.29
CA VAL A 51 27.76 4.34 6.59
C VAL A 51 28.98 4.73 7.40
N LEU A 52 29.54 5.90 7.11
CA LEU A 52 30.70 6.48 7.79
C LEU A 52 30.33 7.76 8.54
N THR A 53 31.11 8.04 9.58
CA THR A 53 31.08 9.32 10.27
C THR A 53 32.50 9.74 10.69
N MET A 54 32.68 11.02 10.99
CA MET A 54 33.94 11.56 11.49
C MET A 54 33.87 11.82 13.00
N THR A 55 34.95 11.48 13.68
CA THR A 55 35.16 11.91 15.07
C THR A 55 35.51 13.40 15.12
N ARG A 56 35.50 13.98 16.33
CA ARG A 56 35.93 15.37 16.57
C ARG A 56 37.40 15.66 16.18
N ASN A 57 38.20 14.63 15.91
CA ASN A 57 39.62 14.74 15.53
C ASN A 57 39.84 14.27 14.07
N ASP A 58 38.83 14.42 13.20
CA ASP A 58 38.86 14.11 11.76
C ASP A 58 39.22 12.65 11.40
N LYS A 59 39.00 11.72 12.34
CA LYS A 59 39.16 10.28 12.10
C LYS A 59 37.88 9.66 11.56
N VAL A 60 38.01 8.81 10.54
CA VAL A 60 36.90 8.09 9.90
C VAL A 60 36.57 6.84 10.69
N ILE A 61 35.28 6.64 11.00
CA ILE A 61 34.75 5.48 11.71
C ILE A 61 33.48 4.98 11.04
N LEU A 62 33.16 3.69 11.19
CA LEU A 62 31.86 3.17 10.80
C LEU A 62 30.80 3.70 11.79
N THR A 63 29.66 4.10 11.26
CA THR A 63 28.54 4.62 12.05
C THR A 63 28.06 3.62 13.11
N LYS A 64 28.09 2.32 12.79
CA LYS A 64 27.79 1.23 13.74
C LYS A 64 28.77 1.20 14.93
N ASP A 65 30.05 1.48 14.69
CA ASP A 65 31.09 1.49 15.73
C ASP A 65 30.99 2.74 16.62
N ALA A 66 30.38 3.81 16.10
CA ALA A 66 30.00 4.99 16.86
C ALA A 66 28.79 4.77 17.80
N GLY A 67 28.16 3.59 17.73
CA GLY A 67 26.94 3.24 18.45
C GLY A 67 25.69 3.96 17.93
N TRP A 68 25.75 4.55 16.73
CA TRP A 68 24.61 5.21 16.12
C TRP A 68 23.72 4.18 15.44
N LYS A 69 22.44 4.50 15.31
CA LYS A 69 21.41 3.60 14.79
C LYS A 69 20.66 4.28 13.66
N THR A 70 20.28 3.52 12.66
CA THR A 70 19.39 3.98 11.59
C THR A 70 17.99 3.46 11.86
N GLY A 71 16.98 4.29 11.60
CA GLY A 71 15.57 3.90 11.73
C GLY A 71 14.63 4.95 11.17
N VAL A 72 13.35 4.66 11.21
CA VAL A 72 12.29 5.55 10.68
C VAL A 72 11.73 6.41 11.81
N LEU A 73 11.64 7.72 11.57
CA LEU A 73 11.22 8.70 12.57
C LEU A 73 9.70 8.92 12.61
N SER A 74 9.06 8.53 13.71
CA SER A 74 7.64 8.81 13.99
C SER A 74 7.49 10.05 14.88
N ILE A 75 7.05 11.19 14.34
CA ILE A 75 6.80 12.45 15.08
C ILE A 75 5.31 12.59 15.40
N ASN A 76 5.00 13.05 16.60
CA ASN A 76 3.62 13.38 16.99
C ASN A 76 3.34 14.89 16.99
N ALA A 77 2.06 15.27 17.09
CA ALA A 77 1.62 16.66 17.14
C ALA A 77 2.17 17.46 18.35
N LYS A 78 2.58 16.78 19.43
CA LYS A 78 3.24 17.40 20.59
C LYS A 78 4.72 17.72 20.32
N GLY A 79 5.27 17.31 19.17
CA GLY A 79 6.57 17.73 18.64
C GLY A 79 7.76 16.93 19.13
N PHE A 80 7.52 15.79 19.78
CA PHE A 80 8.54 14.78 20.02
C PHE A 80 8.26 13.57 19.13
N GLY A 81 9.21 12.66 19.03
CA GLY A 81 9.06 11.46 18.20
C GLY A 81 9.77 10.25 18.73
N PHE A 82 9.71 9.16 17.96
CA PHE A 82 10.41 7.92 18.20
C PHE A 82 11.09 7.48 16.91
N VAL A 83 12.30 6.94 17.00
CA VAL A 83 12.95 6.27 15.88
C VAL A 83 12.76 4.78 16.06
N ASP A 84 12.01 4.16 15.15
CA ASP A 84 11.76 2.72 15.15
C ASP A 84 12.99 2.00 14.57
N LEU A 85 13.50 1.03 15.34
CA LEU A 85 14.63 0.19 14.97
C LEU A 85 14.15 -1.25 14.70
N GLU A 86 15.04 -2.11 14.22
CA GLU A 86 14.76 -3.57 14.14
C GLU A 86 14.31 -4.14 15.49
N GLU A 87 14.90 -3.65 16.59
CA GLU A 87 14.53 -4.01 17.96
C GLU A 87 14.28 -2.77 18.80
N GLY A 88 13.00 -2.48 19.06
CA GLY A 88 12.56 -1.39 19.92
C GLY A 88 12.59 -0.02 19.25
N SER A 89 12.50 1.03 20.07
CA SER A 89 12.40 2.42 19.60
C SER A 89 13.22 3.36 20.48
N ILE A 90 13.78 4.42 19.90
CA ILE A 90 14.49 5.48 20.65
C ILE A 90 13.61 6.73 20.71
N TYR A 91 13.31 7.23 21.90
CA TYR A 91 12.60 8.50 22.07
C TYR A 91 13.47 9.70 21.66
N ILE A 92 12.90 10.63 20.89
CA ILE A 92 13.53 11.87 20.44
C ILE A 92 12.74 13.07 20.97
N HIS A 93 13.36 13.84 21.86
CA HIS A 93 12.81 15.12 22.29
C HIS A 93 12.80 16.15 21.14
N SER A 94 11.94 17.16 21.21
CA SER A 94 11.78 18.18 20.16
C SER A 94 13.08 18.87 19.75
N SER A 95 13.92 19.21 20.73
CA SER A 95 15.26 19.79 20.51
C SER A 95 16.26 18.83 19.84
N GLY A 96 15.99 17.52 19.87
CA GLY A 96 16.81 16.48 19.26
C GLY A 96 16.42 16.18 17.80
N LEU A 97 15.28 16.67 17.31
CA LEU A 97 14.79 16.43 15.95
C LEU A 97 15.55 17.22 14.88
N LYS A 98 16.06 18.41 15.24
CA LYS A 98 16.62 19.39 14.29
C LYS A 98 15.63 19.69 13.15
N ASP A 99 16.00 19.39 11.91
CA ASP A 99 15.24 19.60 10.68
C ASP A 99 14.60 18.29 10.14
N ALA A 100 14.66 17.20 10.90
CA ALA A 100 14.01 15.95 10.51
C ALA A 100 12.48 16.07 10.59
N MET A 101 11.81 15.44 9.64
CA MET A 101 10.36 15.42 9.52
C MET A 101 9.81 14.01 9.77
N HIS A 102 8.49 13.92 9.91
CA HIS A 102 7.83 12.64 10.13
C HIS A 102 8.11 11.67 8.98
N GLN A 103 8.32 10.40 9.30
CA GLN A 103 8.67 9.29 8.41
C GLN A 103 10.06 9.39 7.75
N ASP A 104 10.86 10.41 8.04
CA ASP A 104 12.24 10.45 7.55
C ASP A 104 13.02 9.23 8.05
N THR A 105 13.83 8.63 7.16
CA THR A 105 14.87 7.68 7.56
C THR A 105 16.02 8.48 8.13
N VAL A 106 16.30 8.28 9.42
CA VAL A 106 17.27 9.09 10.17
C VAL A 106 18.38 8.26 10.77
N LEU A 107 19.54 8.90 10.90
CA LEU A 107 20.63 8.43 11.70
C LEU A 107 20.58 9.08 13.08
N VAL A 108 20.35 8.26 14.11
CA VAL A 108 20.19 8.71 15.49
C VAL A 108 21.40 8.31 16.33
N LYS A 109 21.86 9.26 17.16
CA LYS A 109 22.81 8.99 18.24
C LYS A 109 22.05 8.76 19.54
N PRO A 110 22.03 7.53 20.08
CA PRO A 110 21.42 7.26 21.39
C PRO A 110 22.25 7.88 22.51
N LYS A 111 21.55 8.24 23.58
CA LYS A 111 22.05 8.69 24.86
C LYS A 111 21.30 7.90 25.93
N THR A 112 21.95 6.84 26.41
CA THR A 112 21.44 6.01 27.50
C THR A 112 21.80 6.66 28.83
N TYR A 113 20.82 6.78 29.71
CA TYR A 113 20.99 7.29 31.06
C TYR A 113 21.16 6.14 32.06
N ASN A 114 21.69 6.45 33.24
CA ASN A 114 21.99 5.46 34.28
C ASN A 114 20.74 4.74 34.82
N ASP A 115 19.54 5.30 34.59
CA ASP A 115 18.24 4.73 34.97
C ASP A 115 17.67 3.75 33.93
N GLY A 116 18.41 3.49 32.84
CA GLY A 116 18.00 2.62 31.74
C GLY A 116 17.14 3.30 30.68
N SER A 117 16.75 4.57 30.86
CA SER A 117 16.07 5.34 29.81
C SER A 117 17.05 5.70 28.69
N SER A 118 16.56 5.72 27.45
CA SER A 118 17.36 6.08 26.28
C SER A 118 16.65 7.17 25.48
N GLU A 119 17.30 8.32 25.36
CA GLU A 119 16.90 9.39 24.45
C GLU A 119 17.83 9.41 23.24
N GLY A 120 17.40 10.00 22.13
CA GLY A 120 18.22 10.14 20.93
C GLY A 120 18.28 11.57 20.43
N ILE A 121 19.34 11.87 19.69
CA ILE A 121 19.45 13.09 18.89
C ILE A 121 19.64 12.68 17.43
N VAL A 122 18.84 13.25 16.54
CA VAL A 122 19.01 13.09 15.09
C VAL A 122 20.32 13.73 14.70
N VAL A 123 21.23 12.93 14.16
CA VAL A 123 22.50 13.41 13.64
C VAL A 123 22.30 13.90 12.22
N LYS A 124 21.65 13.07 11.39
CA LYS A 124 21.48 13.27 9.96
C LYS A 124 20.19 12.63 9.48
N VAL A 125 19.56 13.23 8.49
CA VAL A 125 18.47 12.63 7.72
C VAL A 125 19.10 11.95 6.50
N LEU A 126 18.87 10.66 6.35
CA LEU A 126 19.40 9.84 5.25
C LEU A 126 18.45 9.87 4.06
N GLU A 127 17.14 9.82 4.32
CA GLU A 127 16.09 9.84 3.31
C GLU A 127 14.93 10.70 3.80
N ARG A 128 14.42 11.57 2.93
CA ARG A 128 13.28 12.47 3.22
C ARG A 128 11.99 11.77 2.83
N ALA A 129 11.06 11.62 3.77
CA ALA A 129 9.73 11.13 3.47
C ALA A 129 8.78 12.27 3.07
N VAL A 130 8.85 13.41 3.75
CA VAL A 130 8.00 14.57 3.45
C VAL A 130 8.68 15.45 2.42
N THR A 131 8.27 15.34 1.17
CA THR A 131 8.82 16.11 0.03
C THR A 131 7.89 17.21 -0.46
N GLN A 132 6.64 17.22 0.01
CA GLN A 132 5.63 18.22 -0.28
C GLN A 132 4.79 18.55 0.95
N VAL A 133 4.14 19.70 0.93
CA VAL A 133 3.20 20.16 1.97
C VAL A 133 1.95 20.74 1.35
N VAL A 134 0.83 20.59 2.06
CA VAL A 134 -0.42 21.27 1.75
C VAL A 134 -0.52 22.53 2.61
N VAL A 135 -0.82 23.66 1.96
CA VAL A 135 -0.78 25.00 2.54
C VAL A 135 -2.12 25.70 2.31
N GLU A 136 -2.73 26.22 3.37
CA GLU A 136 -3.85 27.16 3.30
C GLU A 136 -3.31 28.60 3.29
N THR A 137 -3.83 29.43 2.40
CA THR A 137 -3.60 30.87 2.42
C THR A 137 -4.57 31.57 3.37
N ILE A 138 -4.05 32.36 4.30
CA ILE A 138 -4.85 33.14 5.26
C ILE A 138 -4.49 34.63 5.19
N ARG A 139 -5.34 35.51 5.75
CA ARG A 139 -4.98 36.91 5.96
C ARG A 139 -4.65 37.20 7.42
N VAL A 140 -3.45 37.75 7.64
CA VAL A 140 -2.98 38.25 8.94
C VAL A 140 -2.54 39.70 8.75
N ASP A 141 -3.13 40.63 9.50
CA ASP A 141 -2.85 42.06 9.44
C ASP A 141 -2.86 42.66 8.01
N GLY A 142 -3.78 42.17 7.18
CA GLY A 142 -3.95 42.61 5.79
C GLY A 142 -2.91 42.05 4.80
N LYS A 143 -2.00 41.16 5.25
CA LYS A 143 -1.05 40.44 4.40
C LYS A 143 -1.43 38.98 4.28
N LEU A 144 -1.06 38.36 3.16
CA LEU A 144 -1.23 36.92 2.96
C LEU A 144 -0.17 36.18 3.80
N ASP A 145 -0.62 35.20 4.57
CA ASP A 145 0.22 34.25 5.31
C ASP A 145 -0.15 32.82 4.92
N TYR A 146 0.70 31.87 5.27
CA TYR A 146 0.66 30.49 4.77
C TYR A 146 0.72 29.51 5.94
N VAL A 147 -0.33 28.70 6.08
CA VAL A 147 -0.45 27.73 7.18
C VAL A 147 -0.42 26.32 6.62
N VAL A 148 0.39 25.47 7.23
CA VAL A 148 0.40 24.03 6.97
C VAL A 148 -0.59 23.36 7.94
N ASN A 149 -1.46 22.50 7.43
CA ASN A 149 -2.51 21.87 8.24
C ASN A 149 -2.00 20.69 9.08
N ASP A 150 -0.89 20.06 8.69
CA ASP A 150 -0.31 18.97 9.48
C ASP A 150 0.31 19.50 10.79
N PRO A 151 -0.25 19.16 11.97
CA PRO A 151 0.23 19.66 13.26
C PRO A 151 1.62 19.12 13.65
N ARG A 152 2.14 18.12 12.92
CA ARG A 152 3.51 17.61 13.09
C ARG A 152 4.54 18.54 12.46
N ILE A 153 4.13 19.41 11.51
CA ILE A 153 5.00 20.39 10.86
C ILE A 153 4.86 21.73 11.59
N ARG A 154 5.90 22.12 12.32
CA ARG A 154 5.89 23.32 13.19
C ARG A 154 6.59 24.52 12.59
N GLN A 155 7.44 24.27 11.60
CA GLN A 155 8.21 25.28 10.89
C GLN A 155 7.24 26.19 10.12
N LYS A 156 7.58 27.47 10.06
CA LYS A 156 6.89 28.37 9.12
C LYS A 156 7.24 27.99 7.69
N VAL A 157 6.43 28.40 6.71
CA VAL A 157 6.72 28.16 5.28
C VAL A 157 6.94 29.47 4.54
N VAL A 158 7.87 29.47 3.59
CA VAL A 158 8.14 30.60 2.69
C VAL A 158 8.28 30.10 1.24
N PHE A 159 7.59 30.75 0.31
CA PHE A 159 7.69 30.41 -1.11
C PHE A 159 8.95 30.97 -1.76
N THR A 160 9.62 30.14 -2.55
CA THR A 160 10.69 30.54 -3.48
C THR A 160 10.07 31.19 -4.71
N GLN A 161 10.44 32.45 -4.98
CA GLN A 161 10.18 33.21 -6.22
C GLN A 161 8.97 32.71 -7.06
N SER A 162 7.80 32.62 -6.42
CA SER A 162 6.56 32.14 -7.04
C SER A 162 5.65 33.35 -7.23
N ASP A 163 5.14 33.55 -8.45
CA ASP A 163 4.13 34.58 -8.69
C ASP A 163 2.79 34.14 -8.08
N LEU A 164 2.61 34.47 -6.80
CA LEU A 164 1.37 34.22 -6.05
C LEU A 164 0.42 35.41 -6.11
N SER A 165 0.63 36.38 -7.03
CA SER A 165 -0.21 37.57 -7.13
C SER A 165 -1.69 37.28 -7.38
N ARG A 166 -2.00 36.10 -7.93
CA ARG A 166 -3.36 35.64 -8.21
C ARG A 166 -3.99 34.82 -7.09
N VAL A 167 -3.23 34.50 -6.04
CA VAL A 167 -3.74 33.69 -4.92
C VAL A 167 -4.35 34.61 -3.87
N THR A 168 -5.60 34.34 -3.52
CA THR A 168 -6.34 35.08 -2.48
C THR A 168 -6.38 34.30 -1.17
N GLU A 169 -7.02 34.84 -0.15
CA GLU A 169 -7.32 34.13 1.09
C GLU A 169 -8.22 32.90 0.85
N GLY A 170 -8.02 31.85 1.64
CA GLY A 170 -8.82 30.64 1.67
C GLY A 170 -8.52 29.65 0.56
N VAL A 171 -7.38 29.79 -0.14
CA VAL A 171 -6.95 28.90 -1.21
C VAL A 171 -6.04 27.81 -0.64
N ILE A 172 -6.28 26.56 -1.04
CA ILE A 172 -5.45 25.41 -0.70
C ILE A 172 -4.45 25.17 -1.83
N LEU A 173 -3.18 25.06 -1.46
CA LEU A 173 -2.03 24.89 -2.35
C LEU A 173 -1.27 23.61 -2.00
N VAL A 174 -0.72 22.94 -3.01
CA VAL A 174 0.31 21.91 -2.83
C VAL A 174 1.63 22.52 -3.25
N ALA A 175 2.64 22.41 -2.39
CA ALA A 175 3.96 22.96 -2.64
C ALA A 175 5.04 21.92 -2.33
N LYS A 176 6.05 21.85 -3.19
CA LYS A 176 7.23 21.00 -2.98
C LYS A 176 8.19 21.68 -2.01
N ILE A 177 8.76 20.92 -1.09
CA ILE A 177 9.80 21.41 -0.19
C ILE A 177 11.11 21.41 -0.98
N VAL A 178 11.76 22.57 -1.06
CA VAL A 178 13.06 22.74 -1.71
C VAL A 178 14.16 23.15 -0.72
N GLY A 179 13.79 23.43 0.54
CA GLY A 179 14.73 23.64 1.64
C GLY A 179 14.11 23.28 2.98
N TYR A 180 14.81 22.43 3.73
CA TYR A 180 14.42 21.93 5.05
C TYR A 180 15.10 22.75 6.13
N GLY A 181 14.43 23.81 6.58
CA GLY A 181 14.86 24.69 7.66
C GLY A 181 13.67 25.25 8.41
N ASP A 182 13.91 26.23 9.27
CA ASP A 182 12.85 27.03 9.88
C ASP A 182 13.08 28.51 9.53
N PRO A 183 12.38 29.05 8.52
CA PRO A 183 11.24 28.47 7.81
C PRO A 183 11.62 27.41 6.75
N LEU A 184 10.67 26.52 6.44
CA LEU A 184 10.71 25.65 5.26
C LEU A 184 10.61 26.50 4.00
N THR A 185 11.47 26.20 3.05
CA THR A 185 11.49 26.86 1.75
C THR A 185 10.75 25.99 0.75
N ILE A 186 9.65 26.49 0.18
CA ILE A 186 8.72 25.73 -0.66
C ILE A 186 8.58 26.33 -2.06
N LYS A 187 8.17 25.53 -3.04
CA LYS A 187 7.87 25.96 -4.41
C LYS A 187 6.46 25.52 -4.77
N LEU A 188 5.66 26.43 -5.30
CA LEU A 188 4.29 26.09 -5.73
C LEU A 188 4.34 24.98 -6.78
N ASP A 189 3.54 23.93 -6.55
CA ASP A 189 3.37 22.81 -7.48
C ASP A 189 1.96 22.85 -8.09
N LYS A 190 0.93 22.98 -7.24
CA LYS A 190 -0.48 22.95 -7.68
C LYS A 190 -1.36 23.84 -6.81
N ILE A 191 -2.39 24.42 -7.42
CA ILE A 191 -3.50 25.07 -6.72
C ILE A 191 -4.65 24.05 -6.70
N LEU A 192 -5.14 23.68 -5.52
CA LEU A 192 -6.27 22.74 -5.40
C LEU A 192 -7.61 23.44 -5.59
N GLY A 193 -7.79 24.60 -4.94
CA GLY A 193 -9.04 25.37 -4.99
C GLY A 193 -9.29 26.11 -3.68
N TYR A 194 -10.52 26.53 -3.44
CA TYR A 194 -10.91 27.18 -2.18
C TYR A 194 -11.33 26.18 -1.11
N LYS A 195 -10.98 26.44 0.16
CA LYS A 195 -11.26 25.57 1.30
C LYS A 195 -12.74 25.24 1.54
N ASN A 196 -13.64 26.12 1.05
CA ASN A 196 -15.09 25.97 1.21
C ASN A 196 -15.75 25.29 -0.01
N GLU A 197 -14.97 24.86 -1.01
CA GLU A 197 -15.50 24.10 -2.14
C GLU A 197 -15.91 22.68 -1.69
N PRO A 198 -17.02 22.13 -2.21
CA PRO A 198 -17.41 20.76 -1.94
C PRO A 198 -16.30 19.75 -2.28
N GLY A 199 -15.97 18.86 -1.33
CA GLY A 199 -14.94 17.83 -1.47
C GLY A 199 -13.49 18.32 -1.31
N MET A 200 -13.27 19.60 -0.99
CA MET A 200 -11.91 20.13 -0.78
C MET A 200 -11.22 19.51 0.45
N ASP A 201 -11.99 19.15 1.47
CA ASP A 201 -11.52 18.44 2.66
C ASP A 201 -10.91 17.08 2.31
N VAL A 202 -11.59 16.29 1.49
CA VAL A 202 -11.08 14.99 1.00
C VAL A 202 -9.86 15.18 0.12
N LEU A 203 -9.88 16.15 -0.81
CA LEU A 203 -8.74 16.44 -1.69
C LEU A 203 -7.51 16.92 -0.91
N THR A 204 -7.70 17.68 0.17
CA THR A 204 -6.64 18.14 1.06
C THR A 204 -5.95 16.94 1.72
N VAL A 205 -6.73 16.02 2.31
CA VAL A 205 -6.20 14.79 2.93
C VAL A 205 -5.46 13.95 1.90
N LEU A 206 -6.03 13.72 0.70
CA LEU A 206 -5.35 12.97 -0.36
C LEU A 206 -4.00 13.59 -0.72
N ALA A 207 -3.94 14.92 -0.86
CA ALA A 207 -2.70 15.63 -1.15
C ALA A 207 -1.67 15.58 -0.01
N GLU A 208 -2.10 15.59 1.25
CA GLU A 208 -1.22 15.42 2.42
C GLU A 208 -0.51 14.06 2.42
N TYR A 209 -1.19 13.01 1.94
CA TYR A 209 -0.62 11.68 1.77
C TYR A 209 0.05 11.45 0.41
N GLY A 210 0.15 12.47 -0.44
CA GLY A 210 0.78 12.36 -1.77
C GLY A 210 -0.04 11.56 -2.80
N ILE A 211 -1.34 11.37 -2.56
CA ILE A 211 -2.22 10.58 -3.41
C ILE A 211 -2.80 11.50 -4.49
N GLU A 212 -2.41 11.29 -5.76
CA GLU A 212 -2.91 12.06 -6.90
C GLU A 212 -4.08 11.33 -7.60
N PRO A 213 -5.29 11.90 -7.61
CA PRO A 213 -6.44 11.31 -8.30
C PRO A 213 -6.27 11.19 -9.82
N LYS A 214 -5.46 12.06 -10.44
CA LYS A 214 -5.26 12.09 -11.89
C LYS A 214 -4.12 11.17 -12.33
N PHE A 215 -4.33 10.46 -13.44
CA PHE A 215 -3.29 9.68 -14.07
C PHE A 215 -2.37 10.55 -14.94
N PRO A 216 -1.06 10.24 -15.01
CA PRO A 216 -0.16 10.86 -15.97
C PRO A 216 -0.61 10.66 -17.43
N GLN A 217 -0.27 11.60 -18.31
CA GLN A 217 -0.70 11.54 -19.72
C GLN A 217 -0.16 10.29 -20.43
N GLU A 218 1.08 9.89 -20.16
CA GLU A 218 1.68 8.68 -20.74
C GLU A 218 0.93 7.39 -20.40
N VAL A 219 0.29 7.34 -19.22
CA VAL A 219 -0.57 6.23 -18.79
C VAL A 219 -1.83 6.22 -19.64
N MET A 220 -2.47 7.38 -19.82
CA MET A 220 -3.68 7.53 -20.64
C MET A 220 -3.42 7.21 -22.13
N ASP A 221 -2.29 7.67 -22.68
CA ASP A 221 -1.87 7.37 -24.05
C ASP A 221 -1.63 5.85 -24.28
N GLN A 222 -1.25 5.11 -23.24
CA GLN A 222 -1.15 3.66 -23.29
C GLN A 222 -2.54 3.00 -23.24
N VAL A 223 -3.43 3.47 -22.36
CA VAL A 223 -4.80 2.96 -22.24
C VAL A 223 -5.55 3.03 -23.57
N GLU A 224 -5.42 4.13 -24.31
CA GLU A 224 -6.08 4.31 -25.62
C GLU A 224 -5.69 3.26 -26.67
N LYS A 225 -4.55 2.58 -26.48
CA LYS A 225 -4.05 1.54 -27.39
C LYS A 225 -4.48 0.14 -26.99
N ILE A 226 -5.10 -0.03 -25.82
CA ILE A 226 -5.53 -1.34 -25.32
C ILE A 226 -6.88 -1.71 -25.96
N PRO A 227 -7.00 -2.88 -26.61
CA PRO A 227 -8.29 -3.36 -27.09
C PRO A 227 -9.27 -3.56 -25.93
N MET A 228 -10.47 -2.98 -26.05
CA MET A 228 -11.52 -3.08 -25.02
C MET A 228 -12.36 -4.35 -25.14
N GLU A 229 -12.08 -5.17 -26.16
CA GLU A 229 -12.69 -6.47 -26.39
C GLU A 229 -11.60 -7.54 -26.51
N VAL A 230 -11.91 -8.73 -26.02
CA VAL A 230 -11.00 -9.87 -26.11
C VAL A 230 -10.93 -10.37 -27.56
N ARG A 231 -9.71 -10.46 -28.11
CA ARG A 231 -9.48 -10.86 -29.49
C ARG A 231 -9.23 -12.37 -29.57
N GLU A 232 -9.39 -12.96 -30.75
CA GLU A 232 -9.15 -14.39 -30.97
C GLU A 232 -7.71 -14.82 -30.65
N GLU A 233 -6.74 -13.93 -30.84
CA GLU A 233 -5.35 -14.20 -30.47
C GLU A 233 -5.14 -14.27 -28.96
N ASP A 234 -5.91 -13.51 -28.18
CA ASP A 234 -5.80 -13.47 -26.72
C ASP A 234 -6.32 -14.75 -26.06
N LYS A 235 -7.16 -15.52 -26.79
CA LYS A 235 -7.70 -16.82 -26.37
C LYS A 235 -6.71 -17.99 -26.52
N LYS A 236 -5.65 -17.81 -27.30
CA LYS A 236 -4.70 -18.90 -27.59
C LYS A 236 -4.01 -19.37 -26.31
N GLY A 237 -4.03 -20.68 -26.07
CA GLY A 237 -3.42 -21.29 -24.88
C GLY A 237 -4.22 -21.09 -23.58
N ARG A 238 -5.43 -20.53 -23.65
CA ARG A 238 -6.33 -20.36 -22.51
C ARG A 238 -7.43 -21.41 -22.52
N ARG A 239 -7.87 -21.81 -21.33
CA ARG A 239 -9.02 -22.69 -21.17
C ARG A 239 -10.32 -21.94 -21.38
N ASP A 240 -11.21 -22.53 -22.15
CA ASP A 240 -12.57 -22.03 -22.38
C ASP A 240 -13.50 -22.52 -21.27
N TYR A 241 -14.07 -21.58 -20.51
CA TYR A 241 -15.09 -21.84 -19.49
C TYR A 241 -16.43 -21.17 -19.83
N THR A 242 -16.65 -20.77 -21.08
CA THR A 242 -17.89 -20.12 -21.53
C THR A 242 -19.11 -21.06 -21.51
N ASP A 243 -18.90 -22.36 -21.32
CA ASP A 243 -19.93 -23.39 -21.13
C ASP A 243 -20.41 -23.51 -19.67
N ARG A 244 -19.77 -22.81 -18.72
CA ARG A 244 -20.09 -22.84 -17.30
C ARG A 244 -21.13 -21.77 -16.95
N VAL A 245 -21.93 -22.04 -15.92
CA VAL A 245 -22.71 -20.98 -15.25
C VAL A 245 -21.77 -20.26 -14.30
N VAL A 246 -21.44 -19.02 -14.64
CA VAL A 246 -20.51 -18.14 -13.93
C VAL A 246 -21.27 -16.92 -13.43
N VAL A 247 -21.04 -16.52 -12.18
CA VAL A 247 -21.66 -15.34 -11.57
C VAL A 247 -20.60 -14.47 -10.89
N THR A 248 -20.81 -13.16 -10.86
CA THR A 248 -20.11 -12.25 -9.93
C THR A 248 -21.07 -11.91 -8.79
N ILE A 249 -20.58 -11.70 -7.57
CA ILE A 249 -21.39 -11.33 -6.40
C ILE A 249 -20.68 -10.19 -5.67
N ASP A 250 -21.22 -8.98 -5.78
CA ASP A 250 -20.55 -7.77 -5.32
C ASP A 250 -21.49 -6.81 -4.59
N GLY A 251 -20.95 -5.69 -4.09
CA GLY A 251 -21.78 -4.59 -3.62
C GLY A 251 -22.57 -3.94 -4.76
N GLU A 252 -23.72 -3.36 -4.46
CA GLU A 252 -24.60 -2.71 -5.45
C GLU A 252 -23.86 -1.64 -6.28
N ASP A 253 -22.97 -0.90 -5.62
CA ASP A 253 -22.20 0.22 -6.19
C ASP A 253 -20.89 -0.22 -6.88
N ALA A 254 -20.52 -1.51 -6.82
CA ALA A 254 -19.28 -2.02 -7.40
C ALA A 254 -19.32 -1.97 -8.94
N LYS A 255 -18.24 -1.48 -9.56
CA LYS A 255 -18.12 -1.36 -11.02
C LYS A 255 -16.93 -2.15 -11.59
N ASP A 256 -16.00 -2.47 -10.73
CA ASP A 256 -14.78 -3.24 -10.87
C ASP A 256 -15.03 -4.64 -10.30
N LEU A 257 -15.72 -5.46 -11.09
CA LEU A 257 -16.00 -6.87 -10.77
C LEU A 257 -14.74 -7.70 -11.07
N ASP A 258 -13.91 -7.99 -10.07
CA ASP A 258 -12.59 -8.61 -10.27
C ASP A 258 -12.62 -10.14 -10.20
N ASP A 259 -13.62 -10.69 -9.51
CA ASP A 259 -13.80 -12.14 -9.33
C ASP A 259 -15.16 -12.64 -9.82
N ALA A 260 -15.18 -13.88 -10.27
CA ALA A 260 -16.38 -14.60 -10.66
C ALA A 260 -16.27 -16.07 -10.25
N ILE A 261 -17.42 -16.67 -9.94
CA ILE A 261 -17.50 -18.02 -9.39
C ILE A 261 -18.34 -18.91 -10.29
N SER A 262 -17.86 -20.12 -10.55
CA SER A 262 -18.70 -21.24 -10.96
C SER A 262 -18.52 -22.41 -10.00
N LEU A 263 -19.63 -23.08 -9.72
CA LEU A 263 -19.67 -24.17 -8.76
C LEU A 263 -20.59 -25.27 -9.25
N LYS A 264 -20.16 -26.52 -9.12
CA LYS A 264 -20.99 -27.71 -9.33
C LYS A 264 -20.61 -28.79 -8.35
N LYS A 265 -21.55 -29.70 -8.05
CA LYS A 265 -21.29 -30.89 -7.24
C LYS A 265 -21.19 -32.12 -8.15
N VAL A 266 -20.10 -32.86 -8.05
CA VAL A 266 -19.85 -34.09 -8.83
C VAL A 266 -19.31 -35.14 -7.87
N ASP A 267 -19.90 -36.33 -7.86
CA ASP A 267 -19.51 -37.45 -6.98
C ASP A 267 -19.35 -37.06 -5.51
N GLY A 268 -20.24 -36.17 -5.04
CA GLY A 268 -20.24 -35.66 -3.66
C GLY A 268 -19.18 -34.59 -3.35
N LYS A 269 -18.30 -34.25 -4.30
CA LYS A 269 -17.29 -33.19 -4.15
C LYS A 269 -17.75 -31.91 -4.85
N TYR A 270 -17.26 -30.78 -4.36
CA TYR A 270 -17.51 -29.47 -4.95
C TYR A 270 -16.41 -29.15 -5.95
N HIS A 271 -16.77 -28.86 -7.20
CA HIS A 271 -15.87 -28.29 -8.18
C HIS A 271 -16.05 -26.78 -8.17
N LEU A 272 -15.23 -26.11 -7.37
CA LEU A 272 -15.23 -24.66 -7.16
C LEU A 272 -14.19 -24.03 -8.09
N GLN A 273 -14.64 -23.16 -8.98
CA GLN A 273 -13.78 -22.40 -9.86
C GLN A 273 -13.86 -20.92 -9.47
N VAL A 274 -12.71 -20.36 -9.09
CA VAL A 274 -12.56 -18.94 -8.82
C VAL A 274 -11.84 -18.31 -10.01
N HIS A 275 -12.55 -17.48 -10.75
CA HIS A 275 -12.05 -16.79 -11.93
C HIS A 275 -11.68 -15.35 -11.56
N ILE A 276 -10.39 -15.02 -11.60
CA ILE A 276 -9.91 -13.66 -11.33
C ILE A 276 -9.61 -12.95 -12.65
N ALA A 277 -9.99 -11.70 -12.79
CA ALA A 277 -9.64 -10.85 -13.93
C ALA A 277 -8.14 -10.92 -14.25
N ASP A 278 -7.77 -11.21 -15.50
CA ASP A 278 -6.37 -11.27 -15.91
C ASP A 278 -5.82 -9.87 -16.22
N VAL A 279 -5.67 -9.06 -15.17
CA VAL A 279 -5.09 -7.72 -15.24
C VAL A 279 -3.69 -7.73 -15.86
N SER A 280 -2.89 -8.76 -15.56
CA SER A 280 -1.50 -8.92 -16.04
C SER A 280 -1.37 -9.11 -17.56
N HIS A 281 -2.48 -9.46 -18.22
CA HIS A 281 -2.54 -9.50 -19.68
C HIS A 281 -2.52 -8.08 -20.29
N TYR A 282 -3.21 -7.12 -19.65
CA TYR A 282 -3.34 -5.75 -20.14
C TYR A 282 -2.26 -4.82 -19.57
N VAL A 283 -1.82 -5.08 -18.34
CA VAL A 283 -0.77 -4.32 -17.65
C VAL A 283 0.51 -5.15 -17.67
N ARG A 284 1.38 -4.85 -18.64
CA ARG A 284 2.65 -5.56 -18.80
C ARG A 284 3.77 -4.87 -18.05
N ALA A 285 4.68 -5.66 -17.50
CA ALA A 285 5.83 -5.17 -16.73
C ALA A 285 6.60 -4.07 -17.48
N TYR A 286 7.06 -3.08 -16.72
CA TYR A 286 7.85 -1.92 -17.14
C TYR A 286 7.13 -0.94 -18.09
N THR A 287 5.83 -1.10 -18.31
CA THR A 287 5.01 -0.13 -19.07
C THR A 287 4.58 1.06 -18.20
N PRO A 288 4.17 2.20 -18.78
CA PRO A 288 3.66 3.33 -18.00
C PRO A 288 2.55 2.96 -17.00
N ILE A 289 1.56 2.16 -17.40
CA ILE A 289 0.48 1.71 -16.49
C ILE A 289 1.03 0.86 -15.35
N ASP A 290 2.01 -0.02 -15.62
CA ASP A 290 2.65 -0.87 -14.60
C ASP A 290 3.41 -0.05 -13.55
N LYS A 291 4.24 0.91 -13.99
CA LYS A 291 4.96 1.82 -13.09
C LYS A 291 4.02 2.66 -12.24
N GLU A 292 2.91 3.13 -12.84
CA GLU A 292 1.91 3.90 -12.11
C GLU A 292 1.12 3.02 -11.11
N ALA A 293 0.81 1.78 -11.48
CA ALA A 293 0.17 0.82 -10.59
C ALA A 293 1.09 0.45 -9.41
N GLU A 294 2.38 0.24 -9.67
CA GLU A 294 3.41 0.04 -8.63
C GLU A 294 3.49 1.25 -7.69
N HIS A 295 3.60 2.46 -8.25
CA HIS A 295 3.64 3.71 -7.49
C HIS A 295 2.39 3.92 -6.62
N ARG A 296 1.20 3.61 -7.15
CA ARG A 296 -0.06 3.70 -6.38
C ARG A 296 -0.21 2.57 -5.36
N THR A 297 0.34 1.39 -5.65
CA THR A 297 0.27 0.14 -4.87
C THR A 297 -1.13 -0.45 -4.67
N THR A 298 -2.14 0.37 -4.36
CA THR A 298 -3.52 -0.03 -4.11
C THR A 298 -4.50 1.09 -4.47
N SER A 299 -5.76 0.74 -4.71
CA SER A 299 -6.84 1.73 -4.80
C SER A 299 -7.11 2.32 -3.42
N VAL A 300 -7.26 3.65 -3.33
CA VAL A 300 -7.57 4.35 -2.08
C VAL A 300 -9.05 4.70 -2.05
N TYR A 301 -9.78 4.10 -1.11
CA TYR A 301 -11.19 4.34 -0.89
C TYR A 301 -11.37 5.43 0.17
N VAL A 302 -11.94 6.57 -0.22
CA VAL A 302 -12.33 7.65 0.67
C VAL A 302 -13.85 7.77 0.73
N VAL A 303 -14.37 8.62 1.61
CA VAL A 303 -15.80 8.66 1.96
C VAL A 303 -16.72 8.84 0.74
N ASP A 304 -16.34 9.68 -0.21
CA ASP A 304 -17.18 10.07 -1.35
C ASP A 304 -16.72 9.51 -2.71
N ARG A 305 -15.52 8.93 -2.80
CA ARG A 305 -14.94 8.46 -4.06
C ARG A 305 -13.84 7.43 -3.86
N VAL A 306 -13.40 6.86 -4.98
CA VAL A 306 -12.21 5.99 -5.05
C VAL A 306 -11.16 6.70 -5.88
N VAL A 307 -9.91 6.71 -5.39
CA VAL A 307 -8.73 6.99 -6.21
C VAL A 307 -8.21 5.63 -6.71
N PRO A 308 -8.47 5.27 -7.97
CA PRO A 308 -8.19 3.91 -8.42
C PRO A 308 -6.70 3.70 -8.68
N MET A 309 -6.24 2.47 -8.47
CA MET A 309 -4.89 2.02 -8.83
C MET A 309 -4.71 2.01 -10.36
N LEU A 310 -5.75 1.58 -11.09
CA LEU A 310 -5.73 1.48 -12.54
C LEU A 310 -6.72 2.47 -13.18
N PRO A 311 -6.45 2.94 -14.42
CA PRO A 311 -7.40 3.76 -15.16
C PRO A 311 -8.76 3.05 -15.31
N GLN A 312 -9.85 3.81 -15.21
CA GLN A 312 -11.22 3.28 -15.22
C GLN A 312 -11.56 2.46 -16.47
N ALA A 313 -10.96 2.77 -17.63
CA ALA A 313 -11.15 1.99 -18.85
C ALA A 313 -10.62 0.55 -18.72
N LEU A 314 -9.67 0.30 -17.83
CA LEU A 314 -9.22 -1.04 -17.47
C LEU A 314 -10.08 -1.61 -16.35
N SER A 315 -10.07 -0.97 -15.17
CA SER A 315 -10.71 -1.52 -13.96
C SER A 315 -12.21 -1.78 -14.15
N ASN A 316 -12.94 -0.82 -14.74
CA ASN A 316 -14.38 -0.93 -14.96
C ASN A 316 -14.73 -1.40 -16.38
N GLY A 317 -13.72 -1.62 -17.22
CA GLY A 317 -13.89 -1.95 -18.64
C GLY A 317 -13.47 -3.37 -18.94
N VAL A 318 -12.27 -3.53 -19.51
CA VAL A 318 -11.79 -4.82 -20.04
C VAL A 318 -11.35 -5.80 -18.94
N CYS A 319 -10.99 -5.30 -17.75
CA CYS A 319 -10.67 -6.15 -16.60
C CYS A 319 -11.90 -6.50 -15.75
N SER A 320 -12.98 -5.71 -15.79
CA SER A 320 -14.19 -6.07 -15.05
C SER A 320 -14.96 -7.21 -15.74
N LEU A 321 -15.33 -8.22 -14.95
CA LEU A 321 -16.04 -9.44 -15.35
C LEU A 321 -17.54 -9.23 -15.62
N HIS A 322 -17.85 -8.22 -16.43
CA HIS A 322 -19.21 -7.85 -16.80
C HIS A 322 -20.02 -9.01 -17.39
N PRO A 323 -21.33 -9.10 -17.07
CA PRO A 323 -22.17 -10.17 -17.55
C PRO A 323 -22.34 -10.11 -19.08
N ASN A 324 -22.41 -11.28 -19.69
CA ASN A 324 -22.62 -11.51 -21.12
C ASN A 324 -21.52 -10.98 -22.05
N VAL A 325 -20.33 -10.67 -21.52
CA VAL A 325 -19.17 -10.26 -22.31
C VAL A 325 -18.00 -11.21 -22.03
N LEU A 326 -17.23 -11.53 -23.06
CA LEU A 326 -16.05 -12.38 -22.92
C LEU A 326 -14.94 -11.63 -22.20
N ARG A 327 -14.33 -12.27 -21.20
CA ARG A 327 -13.27 -11.70 -20.36
C ARG A 327 -12.17 -12.72 -20.11
N LEU A 328 -10.93 -12.23 -20.10
CA LEU A 328 -9.76 -13.05 -19.79
C LEU A 328 -9.62 -13.16 -18.28
N THR A 329 -9.34 -14.37 -17.81
CA THR A 329 -9.19 -14.67 -16.40
C THR A 329 -7.98 -15.54 -16.13
N LEU A 330 -7.49 -15.50 -14.90
CA LEU A 330 -6.69 -16.55 -14.30
C LEU A 330 -7.62 -17.32 -13.36
N THR A 331 -7.81 -18.62 -13.61
CA THR A 331 -8.74 -19.45 -12.84
C THR A 331 -7.99 -20.36 -11.89
N CYS A 332 -8.42 -20.37 -10.63
CA CYS A 332 -8.12 -21.42 -9.67
C CYS A 332 -9.28 -22.43 -9.68
N ASP A 333 -9.07 -23.58 -10.33
CA ASP A 333 -10.04 -24.68 -10.45
C ASP A 333 -9.76 -25.70 -9.35
N MET A 334 -10.63 -25.81 -8.36
CA MET A 334 -10.43 -26.62 -7.16
C MET A 334 -11.53 -27.68 -7.02
N VAL A 335 -11.10 -28.91 -6.70
CA VAL A 335 -12.00 -29.96 -6.22
C VAL A 335 -11.94 -29.98 -4.69
N VAL A 336 -13.04 -29.63 -4.04
CA VAL A 336 -13.16 -29.50 -2.59
C VAL A 336 -13.99 -30.66 -2.04
N ASN A 337 -13.45 -31.35 -1.05
CA ASN A 337 -14.13 -32.44 -0.34
C ASN A 337 -15.29 -31.90 0.53
N PRO A 338 -16.26 -32.74 0.92
CA PRO A 338 -17.34 -32.37 1.84
C PRO A 338 -16.89 -31.78 3.18
N ASN A 339 -15.64 -32.03 3.60
CA ASN A 339 -15.06 -31.49 4.82
C ASN A 339 -14.32 -30.15 4.62
N GLY A 340 -14.49 -29.50 3.47
CA GLY A 340 -13.86 -28.21 3.13
C GLY A 340 -12.38 -28.30 2.72
N SER A 341 -11.78 -29.48 2.66
CA SER A 341 -10.38 -29.63 2.19
C SER A 341 -10.27 -29.68 0.67
N VAL A 342 -9.24 -29.03 0.11
CA VAL A 342 -8.92 -29.16 -1.32
C VAL A 342 -8.28 -30.52 -1.59
N ASP A 343 -8.89 -31.30 -2.48
CA ASP A 343 -8.42 -32.60 -2.95
C ASP A 343 -7.40 -32.44 -4.09
N THR A 344 -7.83 -31.78 -5.18
CA THR A 344 -6.99 -31.46 -6.34
C THR A 344 -7.28 -30.04 -6.78
N TYR A 345 -6.32 -29.43 -7.48
CA TYR A 345 -6.50 -28.10 -8.05
C TYR A 345 -5.66 -27.91 -9.30
N GLU A 346 -6.02 -26.92 -10.11
CA GLU A 346 -5.25 -26.42 -11.23
C GLU A 346 -5.35 -24.89 -11.30
N ILE A 347 -4.26 -24.20 -11.62
CA ILE A 347 -4.24 -22.75 -11.81
C ILE A 347 -3.91 -22.50 -13.28
N VAL A 348 -4.86 -21.96 -14.04
CA VAL A 348 -4.74 -21.85 -15.51
C VAL A 348 -5.19 -20.50 -16.05
N PRO A 349 -4.50 -19.95 -17.06
CA PRO A 349 -5.06 -18.90 -17.90
C PRO A 349 -6.34 -19.40 -18.60
N SER A 350 -7.37 -18.58 -18.60
CA SER A 350 -8.69 -18.93 -19.11
C SER A 350 -9.43 -17.72 -19.66
N PHE A 351 -10.62 -17.97 -20.19
CA PHE A 351 -11.61 -16.92 -20.44
C PHE A 351 -13.01 -17.43 -20.10
N ILE A 352 -13.85 -16.49 -19.67
CA ILE A 352 -15.22 -16.73 -19.24
C ILE A 352 -16.17 -15.78 -19.97
N LYS A 353 -17.46 -16.08 -19.86
CA LYS A 353 -18.55 -15.15 -20.13
C LYS A 353 -19.49 -15.21 -18.94
N SER A 354 -19.38 -14.26 -18.01
CA SER A 354 -20.23 -14.23 -16.81
C SER A 354 -21.70 -14.20 -17.22
N ASN A 355 -22.55 -15.00 -16.58
CA ASN A 355 -23.98 -15.09 -16.90
C ASN A 355 -24.77 -14.02 -16.14
N TYR A 356 -24.44 -13.79 -14.87
CA TYR A 356 -25.16 -12.87 -14.00
C TYR A 356 -24.20 -12.03 -13.16
N ARG A 357 -24.47 -10.73 -13.09
CA ARG A 357 -23.97 -9.85 -12.02
C ARG A 357 -24.98 -9.88 -10.89
N MET A 358 -24.61 -10.51 -9.78
CA MET A 358 -25.41 -10.56 -8.58
C MET A 358 -24.93 -9.50 -7.58
N THR A 359 -25.79 -9.17 -6.62
CA THR A 359 -25.38 -8.37 -5.47
C THR A 359 -25.53 -9.18 -4.20
N TYR A 360 -24.75 -8.84 -3.17
CA TYR A 360 -24.87 -9.47 -1.85
C TYR A 360 -26.32 -9.46 -1.37
N SER A 361 -27.02 -8.31 -1.49
CA SER A 361 -28.43 -8.20 -1.10
C SER A 361 -29.35 -9.19 -1.82
N ASN A 362 -29.17 -9.37 -3.13
CA ASN A 362 -29.99 -10.30 -3.90
C ASN A 362 -29.71 -11.76 -3.54
N VAL A 363 -28.45 -12.12 -3.34
CA VAL A 363 -28.07 -13.49 -2.95
C VAL A 363 -28.58 -13.81 -1.54
N ASN A 364 -28.42 -12.90 -0.58
CA ASN A 364 -28.97 -13.05 0.77
C ASN A 364 -30.50 -13.24 0.73
N LYS A 365 -31.23 -12.44 -0.05
CA LYS A 365 -32.68 -12.62 -0.24
C LYS A 365 -33.05 -13.98 -0.83
N ILE A 366 -32.23 -14.52 -1.75
CA ILE A 366 -32.47 -15.86 -2.30
C ILE A 366 -32.27 -16.92 -1.23
N LEU A 367 -31.20 -16.82 -0.43
CA LEU A 367 -30.90 -17.74 0.67
C LEU A 367 -31.98 -17.68 1.77
N ASP A 368 -32.58 -16.51 1.99
CA ASP A 368 -33.72 -16.28 2.89
C ASP A 368 -35.09 -16.70 2.29
N HIS A 369 -35.09 -17.29 1.09
CA HIS A 369 -36.29 -17.72 0.36
C HIS A 369 -37.28 -16.59 0.03
N ASP A 370 -36.81 -15.36 -0.25
CA ASP A 370 -37.67 -14.27 -0.73
C ASP A 370 -38.36 -14.69 -2.04
N PRO A 371 -39.71 -14.74 -2.10
CA PRO A 371 -40.42 -15.28 -3.27
C PRO A 371 -40.23 -14.47 -4.55
N GLN A 372 -40.01 -13.14 -4.45
CA GLN A 372 -39.89 -12.27 -5.61
C GLN A 372 -38.51 -12.42 -6.24
N VAL A 373 -37.46 -12.30 -5.43
CA VAL A 373 -36.07 -12.39 -5.90
C VAL A 373 -35.74 -13.82 -6.34
N THR A 374 -36.21 -14.83 -5.59
CA THR A 374 -36.00 -16.24 -5.97
C THR A 374 -36.61 -16.55 -7.34
N LYS A 375 -37.82 -16.04 -7.62
CA LYS A 375 -38.46 -16.20 -8.92
C LYS A 375 -37.74 -15.44 -10.03
N GLN A 376 -37.17 -14.27 -9.72
CA GLN A 376 -36.39 -13.49 -10.69
C GLN A 376 -35.13 -14.22 -11.14
N TYR A 377 -34.47 -14.97 -10.23
CA TYR A 377 -33.22 -15.70 -10.50
C TYR A 377 -33.43 -17.22 -10.49
N GLU A 378 -34.61 -17.69 -10.92
CA GLU A 378 -35.03 -19.10 -10.84
C GLU A 378 -34.02 -20.06 -11.49
N GLU A 379 -33.36 -19.63 -12.56
CA GLU A 379 -32.39 -20.43 -13.32
C GLU A 379 -31.07 -20.68 -12.57
N VAL A 380 -30.73 -19.84 -11.59
CA VAL A 380 -29.46 -19.90 -10.85
C VAL A 380 -29.62 -19.96 -9.34
N LYS A 381 -30.85 -19.93 -8.80
CA LYS A 381 -31.07 -19.94 -7.35
C LYS A 381 -30.39 -21.12 -6.63
N ASP A 382 -30.42 -22.30 -7.25
CA ASP A 382 -29.88 -23.54 -6.66
C ASP A 382 -28.34 -23.48 -6.56
N LEU A 383 -27.69 -22.69 -7.42
CA LEU A 383 -26.26 -22.41 -7.34
C LEU A 383 -25.92 -21.75 -6.01
N PHE A 384 -26.71 -20.77 -5.55
CA PHE A 384 -26.39 -20.04 -4.31
C PHE A 384 -26.56 -20.90 -3.06
N PHE A 385 -27.56 -21.78 -3.03
CA PHE A 385 -27.68 -22.77 -1.94
C PHE A 385 -26.51 -23.76 -1.94
N LEU A 386 -26.05 -24.20 -3.11
CA LEU A 386 -24.85 -25.03 -3.23
C LEU A 386 -23.58 -24.28 -2.82
N MET A 387 -23.48 -22.99 -3.15
CA MET A 387 -22.37 -22.13 -2.71
C MET A 387 -22.35 -22.01 -1.20
N LYS A 388 -23.49 -21.81 -0.55
CA LYS A 388 -23.61 -21.79 0.89
C LYS A 388 -23.14 -23.12 1.51
N GLU A 389 -23.60 -24.25 0.98
CA GLU A 389 -23.18 -25.59 1.44
C GLU A 389 -21.65 -25.77 1.38
N ALA A 390 -21.02 -25.37 0.27
CA ALA A 390 -19.58 -25.46 0.09
C ALA A 390 -18.82 -24.49 1.02
N ALA A 391 -19.27 -23.24 1.13
CA ALA A 391 -18.66 -22.23 1.99
C ALA A 391 -18.71 -22.63 3.47
N ASP A 392 -19.86 -23.12 3.95
CA ASP A 392 -20.02 -23.59 5.33
C ASP A 392 -19.03 -24.74 5.66
N ALA A 393 -18.81 -25.66 4.71
CA ALA A 393 -17.83 -26.73 4.87
C ALA A 393 -16.38 -26.21 4.94
N ILE A 394 -16.04 -25.23 4.09
CA ILE A 394 -14.73 -24.56 4.08
C ILE A 394 -14.51 -23.82 5.41
N ARG A 395 -15.50 -23.06 5.86
CA ARG A 395 -15.44 -22.27 7.09
C ARG A 395 -15.29 -23.15 8.32
N THR A 396 -16.11 -24.20 8.44
CA THR A 396 -16.04 -25.16 9.55
C THR A 396 -14.64 -25.76 9.68
N ARG A 397 -14.01 -26.08 8.55
CA ARG A 397 -12.63 -26.56 8.53
C ARG A 397 -11.64 -25.50 9.02
N ARG A 398 -11.77 -24.27 8.52
CA ARG A 398 -10.89 -23.14 8.87
C ARG A 398 -10.96 -22.81 10.37
N GLU A 399 -12.17 -22.79 10.92
CA GLU A 399 -12.42 -22.64 12.36
C GLU A 399 -11.80 -23.79 13.17
N GLY A 400 -11.96 -25.03 12.71
CA GLY A 400 -11.31 -26.20 13.31
C GLY A 400 -9.77 -26.16 13.27
N MET A 401 -9.18 -25.33 12.41
CA MET A 401 -7.74 -25.07 12.33
C MET A 401 -7.30 -23.86 13.18
N GLY A 402 -8.22 -23.22 13.90
CA GLY A 402 -7.93 -22.12 14.82
C GLY A 402 -8.01 -20.72 14.19
N SER A 403 -8.77 -20.54 13.11
CA SER A 403 -9.01 -19.19 12.59
C SER A 403 -9.78 -18.34 13.60
N ILE A 404 -9.33 -17.11 13.81
CA ILE A 404 -9.95 -16.15 14.71
C ILE A 404 -10.71 -15.15 13.85
N ASN A 405 -12.01 -14.99 14.12
CA ASN A 405 -12.80 -13.90 13.55
C ASN A 405 -12.89 -12.76 14.56
N PHE A 406 -12.41 -11.57 14.17
CA PHE A 406 -12.57 -10.36 14.97
C PHE A 406 -13.77 -9.58 14.43
N GLU A 407 -14.90 -9.64 15.14
CA GLU A 407 -16.03 -8.77 14.82
C GLU A 407 -15.63 -7.31 15.04
N THR A 408 -15.49 -6.57 13.95
CA THR A 408 -15.28 -5.13 13.99
C THR A 408 -16.49 -4.45 13.37
N VAL A 409 -17.01 -3.42 14.04
CA VAL A 409 -18.14 -2.65 13.52
C VAL A 409 -17.59 -1.55 12.62
N GLU A 410 -17.64 -1.78 11.31
CA GLU A 410 -17.30 -0.77 10.31
C GLU A 410 -18.47 0.20 10.08
N SER A 411 -18.17 1.48 9.86
CA SER A 411 -19.19 2.49 9.50
C SER A 411 -19.34 2.58 7.98
N LYS A 412 -20.58 2.51 7.49
CA LYS A 412 -20.97 2.76 6.10
C LYS A 412 -21.59 4.15 6.00
N PHE A 413 -21.00 5.00 5.17
CA PHE A 413 -21.51 6.34 4.89
C PHE A 413 -22.35 6.32 3.61
N LYS A 414 -23.51 6.99 3.64
CA LYS A 414 -24.28 7.32 2.44
C LYS A 414 -24.13 8.81 2.18
N VAL A 415 -23.64 9.18 1.01
CA VAL A 415 -23.45 10.58 0.61
C VAL A 415 -24.38 10.94 -0.56
N ASP A 416 -24.69 12.22 -0.73
CA ASP A 416 -25.33 12.74 -1.93
C ASP A 416 -24.32 13.07 -3.04
N GLU A 417 -24.81 13.56 -4.18
CA GLU A 417 -23.99 13.95 -5.33
C GLU A 417 -22.97 15.07 -5.06
N ASN A 418 -23.16 15.83 -3.97
CA ASN A 418 -22.25 16.89 -3.54
C ASN A 418 -21.31 16.42 -2.41
N GLY A 419 -21.30 15.13 -2.09
CA GLY A 419 -20.47 14.54 -1.03
C GLY A 419 -21.01 14.77 0.39
N LYS A 420 -22.23 15.28 0.54
CA LYS A 420 -22.81 15.52 1.87
C LYS A 420 -23.33 14.21 2.46
N VAL A 421 -22.92 13.91 3.70
CA VAL A 421 -23.39 12.72 4.42
C VAL A 421 -24.91 12.80 4.67
N LEU A 422 -25.64 11.83 4.12
CA LEU A 422 -27.07 11.61 4.30
C LEU A 422 -27.37 10.70 5.50
N SER A 423 -26.58 9.65 5.69
CA SER A 423 -26.72 8.72 6.80
C SER A 423 -25.43 7.95 7.09
N ILE A 424 -25.30 7.46 8.32
CA ILE A 424 -24.23 6.56 8.77
C ILE A 424 -24.90 5.31 9.35
N SER A 425 -24.49 4.14 8.91
CA SER A 425 -24.98 2.85 9.43
C SER A 425 -23.81 1.90 9.71
N ALA A 426 -24.01 0.91 10.58
CA ALA A 426 -23.06 -0.19 10.70
C ALA A 426 -23.08 -1.02 9.41
N ARG A 427 -21.91 -1.48 8.95
CA ARG A 427 -21.81 -2.51 7.92
C ARG A 427 -22.20 -3.85 8.54
N THR A 428 -23.12 -4.56 7.91
CA THR A 428 -23.45 -5.94 8.25
C THR A 428 -22.75 -6.87 7.27
N GLN A 429 -22.43 -8.06 7.73
CA GLN A 429 -21.86 -9.14 6.93
C GLN A 429 -22.80 -10.34 7.06
N ASP A 430 -23.45 -10.71 5.96
CA ASP A 430 -24.43 -11.79 5.93
C ASP A 430 -23.85 -12.98 5.11
N ASP A 431 -24.68 -13.98 4.81
CA ASP A 431 -24.23 -15.24 4.21
C ASP A 431 -23.52 -15.06 2.86
N ALA A 432 -24.02 -14.18 1.99
CA ALA A 432 -23.43 -13.94 0.66
C ALA A 432 -22.01 -13.37 0.74
N GLU A 433 -21.78 -12.42 1.64
CA GLU A 433 -20.46 -11.86 1.90
C GLU A 433 -19.50 -12.94 2.42
N LEU A 434 -19.96 -13.77 3.35
CA LEU A 434 -19.16 -14.84 3.92
C LEU A 434 -18.86 -15.96 2.92
N ILE A 435 -19.79 -16.26 2.00
CA ILE A 435 -19.58 -17.22 0.90
C ILE A 435 -18.41 -16.78 0.02
N ILE A 436 -18.42 -15.53 -0.44
CA ILE A 436 -17.34 -15.01 -1.28
C ILE A 436 -16.03 -14.95 -0.51
N GLU A 437 -16.05 -14.50 0.76
CA GLU A 437 -14.86 -14.51 1.63
C GLU A 437 -14.23 -15.91 1.72
N ASP A 438 -15.03 -16.94 2.00
CA ASP A 438 -14.53 -18.31 2.15
C ASP A 438 -13.93 -18.86 0.85
N PHE A 439 -14.54 -18.57 -0.29
CA PHE A 439 -14.00 -18.98 -1.60
C PHE A 439 -12.71 -18.24 -1.94
N MET A 440 -12.62 -16.94 -1.69
CA MET A 440 -11.42 -16.15 -1.93
C MET A 440 -10.27 -16.59 -1.03
N VAL A 441 -10.54 -16.82 0.26
CA VAL A 441 -9.53 -17.33 1.21
C VAL A 441 -9.02 -18.69 0.76
N LEU A 442 -9.90 -19.63 0.36
CA LEU A 442 -9.49 -20.94 -0.11
C LEU A 442 -8.64 -20.87 -1.39
N ALA A 443 -9.01 -20.01 -2.33
CA ALA A 443 -8.24 -19.79 -3.56
C ALA A 443 -6.85 -19.19 -3.24
N ASN A 444 -6.79 -18.18 -2.37
CA ASN A 444 -5.54 -17.55 -1.94
C ASN A 444 -4.61 -18.54 -1.22
N GLU A 445 -5.14 -19.37 -0.30
CA GLU A 445 -4.37 -20.43 0.35
C GLU A 445 -3.83 -21.45 -0.66
N THR A 446 -4.63 -21.81 -1.66
CA THR A 446 -4.26 -22.77 -2.71
C THR A 446 -3.13 -22.22 -3.58
N VAL A 447 -3.23 -20.96 -4.04
CA VAL A 447 -2.18 -20.30 -4.81
C VAL A 447 -0.91 -20.11 -3.98
N ALA A 448 -1.02 -19.64 -2.73
CA ALA A 448 0.13 -19.45 -1.84
C ALA A 448 0.87 -20.78 -1.59
N ARG A 449 0.13 -21.87 -1.41
CA ARG A 449 0.68 -23.23 -1.27
C ARG A 449 1.35 -23.68 -2.56
N HIS A 450 0.73 -23.47 -3.72
CA HIS A 450 1.29 -23.80 -5.03
C HIS A 450 2.64 -23.11 -5.26
N MET A 451 2.68 -21.79 -5.08
CA MET A 451 3.91 -20.99 -5.23
C MET A 451 5.01 -21.43 -4.26
N LYS A 452 4.63 -21.75 -3.00
CA LYS A 452 5.57 -22.25 -1.99
C LYS A 452 6.21 -23.57 -2.40
N TRP A 453 5.43 -24.54 -2.88
CA TRP A 453 5.95 -25.85 -3.29
C TRP A 453 6.83 -25.79 -4.54
N LEU A 454 6.56 -24.84 -5.43
CA LEU A 454 7.37 -24.60 -6.62
C LEU A 454 8.58 -23.69 -6.36
N GLU A 455 8.75 -23.19 -5.13
CA GLU A 455 9.81 -22.25 -4.74
C GLU A 455 9.83 -20.98 -5.62
N ILE A 456 8.66 -20.53 -6.08
CA ILE A 456 8.54 -19.32 -6.91
C ILE A 456 8.61 -18.09 -5.99
N PRO A 457 9.57 -17.17 -6.19
CA PRO A 457 9.62 -15.91 -5.44
C PRO A 457 8.30 -15.15 -5.58
N SER A 458 7.60 -14.95 -4.46
CA SER A 458 6.25 -14.41 -4.41
C SER A 458 6.08 -13.50 -3.20
N LEU A 459 5.17 -12.52 -3.31
CA LEU A 459 4.75 -11.69 -2.19
C LEU A 459 3.72 -12.44 -1.34
N TYR A 460 4.01 -12.65 -0.07
CA TYR A 460 3.09 -13.29 0.88
C TYR A 460 2.44 -12.26 1.80
N ARG A 461 1.16 -12.45 2.10
CA ARG A 461 0.48 -11.74 3.19
C ARG A 461 0.75 -12.46 4.51
N VAL A 462 1.70 -11.97 5.28
CA VAL A 462 2.11 -12.57 6.56
C VAL A 462 1.58 -11.74 7.72
N HIS A 463 1.11 -12.42 8.77
CA HIS A 463 0.81 -11.82 10.07
C HIS A 463 1.76 -12.43 11.10
N GLU A 464 2.63 -11.61 11.66
CA GLU A 464 3.65 -12.06 12.62
C GLU A 464 3.03 -12.51 13.95
N ILE A 465 3.77 -13.35 14.68
CA ILE A 465 3.36 -13.77 16.02
C ILE A 465 3.31 -12.53 16.93
N PRO A 466 2.22 -12.33 17.71
CA PRO A 466 2.14 -11.21 18.63
C PRO A 466 3.30 -11.16 19.61
N ASP A 467 3.77 -9.95 19.92
CA ASP A 467 4.85 -9.73 20.89
C ASP A 467 4.49 -10.33 22.27
N LYS A 468 5.48 -10.96 22.93
CA LYS A 468 5.29 -11.65 24.20
C LYS A 468 4.81 -10.71 25.32
N VAL A 469 5.27 -9.46 25.33
CA VAL A 469 4.85 -8.47 26.33
C VAL A 469 3.40 -8.10 26.10
N LYS A 470 3.00 -7.84 24.85
CA LYS A 470 1.59 -7.58 24.50
C LYS A 470 0.67 -8.75 24.88
N LEU A 471 1.12 -9.99 24.68
CA LEU A 471 0.36 -11.19 25.10
C LEU A 471 0.22 -11.29 26.62
N GLN A 472 1.28 -10.97 27.38
CA GLN A 472 1.23 -10.95 28.85
C GLN A 472 0.27 -9.88 29.36
N GLU A 473 0.24 -8.69 28.75
CA GLU A 473 -0.72 -7.66 29.09
C GLU A 473 -2.15 -8.08 28.78
N PHE A 474 -2.38 -8.66 27.60
CA PHE A 474 -3.70 -9.18 27.23
C PHE A 474 -4.19 -10.27 28.20
N SER A 475 -3.30 -11.18 28.62
CA SER A 475 -3.64 -12.24 29.58
C SER A 475 -4.04 -11.75 30.98
N LYS A 476 -3.77 -10.49 31.33
CA LYS A 476 -4.22 -9.90 32.59
C LYS A 476 -5.66 -9.38 32.52
N ILE A 477 -6.20 -9.23 31.31
CA ILE A 477 -7.54 -8.70 31.03
C ILE A 477 -8.55 -9.84 30.83
N LEU A 478 -8.07 -11.00 30.34
CA LEU A 478 -8.80 -12.28 30.37
C LEU A 478 -8.94 -12.80 31.80
#